data_AF-A0A6A6YNB0-F1
#
_entry.id   AF-A0A6A6YNB0-F1
#
_cell.length_a   1.000
_cell.length_b   1.000
_cell.length_c   1.000
_cell.angle_alpha   90.00
_cell.angle_beta   90.00
_cell.angle_gamma   90.00
#
_symmetry.space_group_name_H-M   'P 1'
#
loop_
_entity.id
_entity.type
_entity.pdbx_description
1 polymer ?
#
loop_
_entity_poly.entity_id
_entity_poly.type
_entity_poly.pdbx_seq_one_letter_code
_entity_poly.pdbx_strand_id
1 'polypeptide(L)'
;MAPKAILKTSNDLLICTACGTQFDVTGSSNKKVCRDCDDPRQFVSPTGQAFTTLSKIREAGHRNTFKKDENNSPTSQFSIGERTMLLQTPNGNVLWDLITLLDQETVDKPQINSLGGIAVIVISHPHYYTAYADWTLTFHCPIYTGAADFPWLERTSTQA
;
A
#
# COMPACT_ATOMS: atom_id res chain seq x y z
N MET A 1 0.89 25.67 5.70
CA MET A 1 0.51 24.28 6.04
C MET A 1 -0.03 23.63 4.78
N ALA A 2 0.47 22.45 4.40
CA ALA A 2 -0.18 21.68 3.35
C ALA A 2 -1.62 21.33 3.79
N PRO A 3 -2.60 21.31 2.88
CA PRO A 3 -3.95 20.90 3.20
C PRO A 3 -3.95 19.48 3.77
N LYS A 4 -4.76 19.24 4.80
CA LYS A 4 -4.90 17.92 5.44
C LYS A 4 -5.39 16.91 4.39
N ALA A 5 -4.69 15.78 4.27
CA ALA A 5 -5.09 14.71 3.36
C ALA A 5 -6.47 14.15 3.77
N ILE A 6 -7.32 13.87 2.77
CA ILE A 6 -8.63 13.26 2.95
C ILE A 6 -8.56 11.86 2.37
N LEU A 7 -8.98 10.86 3.15
CA LEU A 7 -8.94 9.46 2.77
C LEU A 7 -9.73 9.23 1.46
N LYS A 8 -9.07 8.63 0.47
CA LYS A 8 -9.68 8.15 -0.77
C LYS A 8 -9.20 6.73 -1.02
N THR A 9 -10.12 5.76 -0.97
CA THR A 9 -9.78 4.34 -1.15
C THR A 9 -10.79 3.61 -2.00
N SER A 10 -10.32 2.72 -2.88
CA SER A 10 -11.16 1.86 -3.69
C SER A 10 -11.41 0.53 -2.97
N ASN A 11 -12.51 0.48 -2.24
CA ASN A 11 -12.73 -0.53 -1.20
C ASN A 11 -12.99 -1.95 -1.73
N ASP A 12 -13.47 -2.07 -2.96
CA ASP A 12 -13.96 -3.33 -3.56
C ASP A 12 -13.06 -3.87 -4.68
N LEU A 13 -11.95 -3.18 -4.96
CA LEU A 13 -10.93 -3.67 -5.89
C LEU A 13 -10.20 -4.88 -5.30
N LEU A 14 -9.83 -5.82 -6.18
CA LEU A 14 -9.13 -7.02 -5.79
C LEU A 14 -7.72 -6.70 -5.32
N ILE A 15 -7.35 -7.34 -4.22
CA ILE A 15 -6.04 -7.26 -3.58
C ILE A 15 -5.49 -8.68 -3.47
N CYS A 16 -4.27 -8.92 -3.94
CA CYS A 16 -3.62 -10.22 -3.75
C CYS A 16 -3.39 -10.46 -2.25
N THR A 17 -3.82 -11.61 -1.72
CA THR A 17 -3.60 -11.93 -0.30
C THR A 17 -2.14 -12.23 0.01
N ALA A 18 -1.34 -12.55 -1.01
CA ALA A 18 0.07 -12.92 -0.85
C ALA A 18 0.96 -11.67 -0.77
N CYS A 19 0.92 -10.76 -1.75
CA CYS A 19 1.76 -9.55 -1.80
C CYS A 19 1.03 -8.23 -1.52
N GLY A 20 -0.31 -8.23 -1.42
CA GLY A 20 -1.03 -7.01 -1.13
C GLY A 20 -1.21 -6.03 -2.30
N THR A 21 -0.72 -6.36 -3.51
CA THR A 21 -0.98 -5.57 -4.74
C THR A 21 -2.47 -5.48 -5.03
N GLN A 22 -2.95 -4.27 -5.27
CA GLN A 22 -4.31 -3.95 -5.67
C GLN A 22 -4.42 -3.80 -7.19
N PHE A 23 -5.49 -4.34 -7.76
CA PHE A 23 -5.72 -4.37 -9.20
C PHE A 23 -6.95 -3.55 -9.57
N ASP A 24 -6.98 -2.97 -10.77
CA ASP A 24 -8.11 -2.19 -11.28
C ASP A 24 -9.31 -3.06 -11.72
N VAL A 25 -9.65 -4.08 -10.93
CA VAL A 25 -10.76 -5.00 -11.17
C VAL A 25 -11.46 -5.37 -9.86
N THR A 26 -12.77 -5.59 -9.91
CA THR A 26 -13.56 -6.05 -8.75
C THR A 26 -13.68 -7.58 -8.72
N GLY A 27 -14.33 -8.11 -7.67
CA GLY A 27 -14.62 -9.54 -7.53
C GLY A 27 -15.53 -10.14 -8.62
N SER A 28 -16.14 -9.30 -9.47
CA SER A 28 -16.86 -9.76 -10.67
C SER A 28 -15.92 -10.21 -11.81
N SER A 29 -14.64 -9.86 -11.73
CA SER A 29 -13.64 -10.28 -12.72
C SER A 29 -13.32 -11.77 -12.62
N ASN A 30 -12.84 -12.35 -13.71
CA ASN A 30 -12.33 -13.72 -13.75
C ASN A 30 -10.85 -13.82 -13.34
N LYS A 31 -10.29 -12.81 -12.66
CA LYS A 31 -8.87 -12.78 -12.31
C LYS A 31 -8.50 -13.97 -11.42
N LYS A 32 -7.51 -14.75 -11.86
CA LYS A 32 -6.95 -15.90 -11.13
C LYS A 32 -5.48 -15.75 -10.77
N VAL A 33 -4.77 -14.83 -11.44
CA VAL A 33 -3.32 -14.68 -11.35
C VAL A 33 -2.97 -13.22 -11.03
N CYS A 34 -2.19 -13.06 -9.97
CA CYS A 34 -1.39 -11.90 -9.60
C CYS A 34 -0.04 -12.06 -10.30
N ARG A 35 0.24 -11.18 -11.27
CA ARG A 35 1.46 -11.25 -12.07
C ARG A 35 2.71 -11.04 -11.21
N ASP A 36 2.65 -10.18 -10.20
CA ASP A 36 3.75 -9.96 -9.26
C ASP A 36 4.12 -11.21 -8.46
N CYS A 37 3.14 -12.08 -8.19
CA CYS A 37 3.34 -13.36 -7.50
C CYS A 37 3.50 -14.54 -8.46
N ASP A 38 3.29 -14.35 -9.77
CA ASP A 38 3.49 -15.36 -10.81
C ASP A 38 4.93 -15.33 -11.33
N ASP A 39 5.87 -15.17 -10.40
CA ASP A 39 7.30 -15.27 -10.63
C ASP A 39 7.78 -16.57 -9.95
N PRO A 40 8.54 -17.43 -10.65
CA PRO A 40 8.97 -18.72 -10.12
C PRO A 40 9.85 -18.62 -8.87
N ARG A 41 10.39 -17.44 -8.56
CA ARG A 41 11.16 -17.16 -7.35
C ARG A 41 10.26 -16.82 -6.16
N GLN A 42 8.97 -16.58 -6.39
CA GLN A 42 8.03 -16.22 -5.34
C GLN A 42 7.38 -17.44 -4.69
N PHE A 43 7.19 -17.33 -3.39
CA PHE A 43 6.45 -18.32 -2.64
C PHE A 43 4.96 -18.20 -2.98
N VAL A 44 4.41 -19.28 -3.53
CA VAL A 44 2.97 -19.42 -3.76
C VAL A 44 2.43 -20.46 -2.77
N SER A 45 1.34 -20.11 -2.07
CA SER A 45 0.65 -21.02 -1.17
C SER A 45 0.26 -22.32 -1.89
N PRO A 46 0.26 -23.49 -1.20
CA PRO A 46 -0.25 -24.74 -1.77
C PRO A 46 -1.70 -24.66 -2.28
N THR A 47 -2.50 -23.75 -1.73
CA THR A 47 -3.88 -23.47 -2.17
C THR A 47 -3.95 -22.58 -3.43
N GLY A 48 -2.80 -22.22 -4.00
CA GLY A 48 -2.68 -21.23 -5.07
C GLY A 48 -2.82 -19.79 -4.57
N GLN A 49 -2.86 -18.87 -5.53
CA GLN A 49 -3.06 -17.46 -5.27
C GLN A 49 -4.53 -17.15 -4.93
N ALA A 50 -4.75 -16.18 -4.05
CA ALA A 50 -6.07 -15.75 -3.63
C ALA A 50 -6.16 -14.22 -3.60
N PHE A 51 -7.39 -13.72 -3.60
CA PHE A 51 -7.69 -12.30 -3.60
C PHE A 51 -8.68 -11.94 -2.50
N THR A 52 -8.51 -10.75 -1.94
CA THR A 52 -9.38 -10.09 -0.97
C THR A 52 -9.73 -8.69 -1.47
N THR A 53 -10.35 -7.86 -0.62
CA THR A 53 -10.59 -6.44 -0.87
C THR A 53 -10.27 -5.64 0.39
N LEU A 54 -10.15 -4.31 0.25
CA LEU A 54 -9.86 -3.45 1.40
C LEU A 54 -11.00 -3.47 2.42
N SER A 55 -12.26 -3.55 1.97
CA SER A 55 -13.44 -3.77 2.85
C SER A 55 -13.24 -5.00 3.73
N LYS A 56 -12.92 -6.15 3.12
CA LYS A 56 -12.73 -7.41 3.84
C LYS A 56 -11.54 -7.38 4.80
N ILE A 57 -10.44 -6.72 4.42
CA ILE A 57 -9.27 -6.55 5.30
C ILE A 57 -9.68 -5.75 6.56
N ARG A 58 -10.46 -4.67 6.41
CA ARG A 58 -10.94 -3.85 7.53
C ARG A 58 -11.92 -4.60 8.42
N GLU A 59 -12.87 -5.31 7.82
CA GLU A 59 -13.87 -6.17 8.51
C GLU A 59 -13.20 -7.27 9.33
N ALA A 60 -12.12 -7.87 8.81
CA ALA A 60 -11.31 -8.86 9.53
C ALA A 60 -10.52 -8.27 10.70
N GLY A 61 -10.57 -6.95 10.92
CA GLY A 61 -9.96 -6.30 12.07
C GLY A 61 -8.47 -5.94 11.90
N HIS A 62 -7.92 -6.02 10.68
CA HIS A 62 -6.55 -5.59 10.44
C HIS A 62 -6.40 -4.08 10.68
N ARG A 63 -5.28 -3.68 11.30
CA ARG A 63 -4.95 -2.29 11.62
C ARG A 63 -3.47 -2.05 11.37
N ASN A 64 -3.15 -0.81 10.99
CA ASN A 64 -1.77 -0.36 10.94
C ASN A 64 -1.28 -0.02 12.35
N THR A 65 -0.03 -0.32 12.63
CA THR A 65 0.63 0.08 13.87
C THR A 65 1.77 1.03 13.54
N PHE A 66 1.88 2.10 14.31
CA PHE A 66 2.94 3.08 14.16
C PHE A 66 3.86 3.00 15.36
N LYS A 67 5.14 2.81 15.08
CA LYS A 67 6.19 2.77 16.09
C LYS A 67 7.31 3.69 15.65
N LYS A 68 7.74 4.58 16.53
CA LYS A 68 8.99 5.29 16.33
C LYS A 68 10.11 4.27 16.44
N ASP A 69 10.83 4.07 15.35
CA ASP A 69 11.84 3.04 15.30
C ASP A 69 13.20 3.62 15.69
N GLU A 70 13.67 3.28 16.90
CA GLU A 70 15.01 3.65 17.37
C GLU A 70 16.07 2.60 16.98
N ASN A 71 15.64 1.36 16.65
CA ASN A 71 16.53 0.20 16.54
C ASN A 71 16.22 -0.76 15.35
N ASN A 72 15.34 -0.41 14.43
CA ASN A 72 14.88 -1.27 13.31
C ASN A 72 14.26 -2.63 13.73
N SER A 73 13.39 -2.65 14.74
CA SER A 73 12.81 -3.91 15.25
C SER A 73 11.67 -4.48 14.37
N PRO A 74 11.57 -5.82 14.17
CA PRO A 74 10.50 -6.44 13.38
C PRO A 74 9.11 -6.40 14.06
N THR A 75 8.03 -6.48 13.25
CA THR A 75 6.62 -6.43 13.68
C THR A 75 5.78 -7.54 13.03
N SER A 76 4.71 -8.06 13.68
CA SER A 76 3.81 -9.09 13.13
C SER A 76 2.75 -8.50 12.21
N GLN A 77 2.59 -9.00 10.98
CA GLN A 77 1.82 -8.29 9.94
C GLN A 77 1.11 -9.21 8.94
N PHE A 78 0.15 -8.63 8.21
CA PHE A 78 -0.61 -9.21 7.08
C PHE A 78 0.27 -9.38 5.84
N SER A 79 -0.08 -10.30 4.93
CA SER A 79 0.67 -10.57 3.69
C SER A 79 2.14 -10.98 3.99
N ILE A 80 3.12 -10.59 3.17
CA ILE A 80 4.54 -10.92 3.39
C ILE A 80 5.15 -10.17 4.59
N GLY A 81 4.36 -9.43 5.36
CA GLY A 81 4.84 -8.64 6.48
C GLY A 81 5.56 -7.37 6.04
N GLU A 82 4.97 -6.67 5.06
CA GLU A 82 5.49 -5.41 4.56
C GLU A 82 5.41 -4.31 5.62
N ARG A 83 6.52 -3.59 5.80
CA ARG A 83 6.57 -2.34 6.54
C ARG A 83 6.83 -1.16 5.61
N THR A 84 6.24 -0.02 5.93
CA THR A 84 6.54 1.27 5.33
C THR A 84 7.23 2.17 6.35
N MET A 85 8.12 3.06 5.91
CA MET A 85 8.84 3.99 6.78
C MET A 85 8.50 5.44 6.42
N LEU A 86 8.03 6.20 7.40
CA LEU A 86 7.85 7.64 7.27
C LEU A 86 9.11 8.37 7.75
N LEU A 87 9.88 8.93 6.81
CA LEU A 87 11.07 9.71 7.08
C LEU A 87 10.71 11.18 7.20
N GLN A 88 10.84 11.75 8.40
CA GLN A 88 10.57 13.17 8.63
C GLN A 88 11.80 14.02 8.30
N THR A 89 11.64 15.01 7.43
CA THR A 89 12.72 15.92 7.03
C THR A 89 12.25 17.37 7.11
N PRO A 90 13.18 18.34 7.23
CA PRO A 90 12.83 19.77 7.18
C PRO A 90 12.14 20.20 5.87
N ASN A 91 12.33 19.45 4.78
CA ASN A 91 11.80 19.77 3.45
C ASN A 91 10.51 19.00 3.11
N GLY A 92 9.94 18.28 4.09
CA GLY A 92 8.76 17.43 3.90
C GLY A 92 9.05 15.95 4.13
N ASN A 93 8.01 15.18 4.44
CA ASN A 93 8.18 13.78 4.78
C ASN A 93 8.26 12.90 3.53
N VAL A 94 9.13 11.89 3.57
CA VAL A 94 9.22 10.84 2.55
C VAL A 94 8.57 9.59 3.10
N LEU A 95 7.65 8.98 2.36
CA LEU A 95 7.17 7.64 2.65
C LEU A 95 7.97 6.64 1.81
N TRP A 96 8.76 5.80 2.47
CA TRP A 96 9.55 4.76 1.83
C TRP A 96 8.79 3.44 1.89
N ASP A 97 8.54 2.88 0.70
CA ASP A 97 7.67 1.75 0.45
C ASP A 97 6.22 2.00 0.92
N LEU A 98 5.30 1.08 0.61
CA LEU A 98 3.90 1.19 0.98
C LEU A 98 3.39 -0.07 1.66
N ILE A 99 2.21 0.02 2.25
CA ILE A 99 1.47 -1.12 2.77
C ILE A 99 0.05 -1.06 2.22
N THR A 100 -0.59 -2.22 2.09
CA THR A 100 -1.91 -2.36 1.47
C THR A 100 -3.02 -1.61 2.21
N LEU A 101 -3.07 -1.74 3.53
CA LEU A 101 -4.16 -1.16 4.32
C LEU A 101 -3.95 0.35 4.42
N LEU A 102 -4.84 1.12 3.81
CA LEU A 102 -4.99 2.55 4.05
C LEU A 102 -6.36 2.77 4.69
N ASP A 103 -6.41 3.37 5.87
CA ASP A 103 -7.65 3.64 6.61
C ASP A 103 -7.64 5.05 7.22
N GLN A 104 -8.78 5.42 7.80
CA GLN A 104 -8.94 6.77 8.33
C GLN A 104 -7.99 7.04 9.49
N GLU A 105 -7.75 6.06 10.36
CA GLU A 105 -6.84 6.17 11.50
C GLU A 105 -5.40 6.43 11.04
N THR A 106 -4.95 5.75 9.99
CA THR A 106 -3.63 5.93 9.36
C THR A 106 -3.45 7.33 8.77
N VAL A 107 -4.50 7.88 8.14
CA VAL A 107 -4.46 9.21 7.52
C VAL A 107 -4.55 10.31 8.56
N ASP A 108 -5.47 10.19 9.52
CA ASP A 108 -5.83 11.26 10.45
C ASP A 108 -4.92 11.36 11.68
N LYS A 109 -5.24 12.31 12.56
CA LYS A 109 -4.55 12.45 13.86
C LYS A 109 -4.83 11.20 14.70
N PRO A 110 -3.82 10.61 15.36
CA PRO A 110 -2.48 11.13 15.61
C PRO A 110 -1.38 10.67 14.63
N GLN A 111 -1.74 10.15 13.44
CA GLN A 111 -0.82 9.57 12.47
C GLN A 111 -0.27 10.60 11.46
N ILE A 112 -0.36 10.30 10.16
CA ILE A 112 0.45 10.93 9.11
C ILE A 112 0.16 12.44 9.00
N ASN A 113 -1.12 12.84 9.03
CA ASN A 113 -1.48 14.26 8.97
C ASN A 113 -0.92 15.08 10.14
N SER A 114 -0.80 14.52 11.35
CA SER A 114 -0.16 15.21 12.49
C SER A 114 1.35 15.29 12.39
N LEU A 115 1.98 14.41 11.61
CA LEU A 115 3.42 14.39 11.39
C LEU A 115 3.87 15.27 10.23
N GLY A 116 2.95 15.99 9.58
CA GLY A 116 3.24 16.91 8.47
C GLY A 116 2.83 16.41 7.09
N GLY A 117 2.10 15.29 6.99
CA GLY A 117 1.67 14.71 5.72
C GLY A 117 2.79 13.94 5.02
N ILE A 118 2.67 13.76 3.71
CA ILE A 118 3.66 13.10 2.84
C ILE A 118 3.95 14.04 1.67
N ALA A 119 5.22 14.37 1.46
CA ALA A 119 5.66 15.17 0.32
C ALA A 119 5.96 14.30 -0.91
N VAL A 120 6.43 13.07 -0.70
CA VAL A 120 6.79 12.13 -1.76
C VAL A 120 6.71 10.69 -1.26
N ILE A 121 6.32 9.79 -2.14
CA ILE A 121 6.38 8.34 -1.93
C ILE A 121 7.51 7.77 -2.82
N VAL A 122 8.34 6.89 -2.26
CA VAL A 122 9.35 6.14 -3.00
C VAL A 122 9.05 4.66 -2.84
N ILE A 123 8.92 3.92 -3.94
CA ILE A 123 8.62 2.49 -3.91
C ILE A 123 9.82 1.73 -4.47
N SER A 124 10.39 0.86 -3.63
CA SER A 124 11.66 0.19 -3.90
C SER A 124 11.57 -0.92 -4.93
N HIS A 125 10.44 -1.66 -5.01
CA HIS A 125 10.21 -2.75 -5.96
C HIS A 125 8.72 -3.17 -6.03
N PRO A 126 8.30 -3.99 -7.02
CA PRO A 126 6.89 -4.22 -7.35
C PRO A 126 5.96 -4.74 -6.25
N HIS A 127 6.41 -5.58 -5.31
CA HIS A 127 5.52 -6.06 -4.23
C HIS A 127 5.02 -4.92 -3.35
N TYR A 128 5.84 -3.88 -3.18
CA TYR A 128 5.48 -2.67 -2.45
C TYR A 128 4.56 -1.71 -3.23
N TYR A 129 4.14 -2.04 -4.47
CA TYR A 129 3.11 -1.26 -5.16
C TYR A 129 1.76 -1.33 -4.46
N THR A 130 1.45 -2.42 -3.75
CA THR A 130 0.30 -2.51 -2.82
C THR A 130 -0.96 -1.78 -3.32
N ALA A 131 -1.47 -0.79 -2.59
CA ALA A 131 -2.58 0.09 -2.96
C ALA A 131 -2.09 1.50 -3.32
N TYR A 132 -0.98 1.64 -4.06
CA TYR A 132 -0.33 2.94 -4.30
C TYR A 132 -1.24 4.02 -4.90
N ALA A 133 -2.21 3.62 -5.72
CA ALA A 133 -3.18 4.54 -6.30
C ALA A 133 -4.04 5.19 -5.20
N ASP A 134 -4.48 4.43 -4.20
CA ASP A 134 -5.24 4.95 -3.05
C ASP A 134 -4.38 5.89 -2.19
N TRP A 135 -3.10 5.55 -1.98
CA TRP A 135 -2.14 6.40 -1.26
C TRP A 135 -1.91 7.73 -1.98
N THR A 136 -1.68 7.71 -3.29
CA THR A 136 -1.47 8.94 -4.08
C THR A 136 -2.72 9.79 -4.17
N LEU A 137 -3.90 9.18 -4.31
CA LEU A 137 -5.18 9.87 -4.29
C LEU A 137 -5.46 10.56 -2.94
N THR A 138 -5.07 9.92 -1.84
CA THR A 138 -5.27 10.45 -0.50
C THR A 138 -4.34 11.62 -0.22
N PHE A 139 -3.03 11.46 -0.48
CA PHE A 139 -2.00 12.43 -0.09
C PHE A 139 -1.62 13.43 -1.19
N HIS A 140 -2.07 13.23 -2.43
CA HIS A 140 -1.83 14.11 -3.58
C HIS A 140 -0.32 14.42 -3.78
N CYS A 141 0.51 13.38 -3.68
CA CYS A 141 1.98 13.48 -3.78
C CYS A 141 2.54 12.61 -4.92
N PRO A 142 3.72 12.95 -5.47
CA PRO A 142 4.37 12.14 -6.49
C PRO A 142 4.89 10.80 -5.94
N ILE A 143 4.93 9.79 -6.82
CA ILE A 143 5.63 8.52 -6.60
C ILE A 143 6.89 8.49 -7.44
N TYR A 144 7.96 7.95 -6.85
CA TYR A 144 9.16 7.54 -7.56
C TYR A 144 9.37 6.03 -7.42
N THR A 145 9.71 5.38 -8.52
CA THR A 145 10.05 3.95 -8.58
C THR A 145 11.07 3.72 -9.70
N GLY A 146 11.67 2.53 -9.74
CA GLY A 146 12.62 2.18 -10.80
C GLY A 146 11.95 2.15 -12.16
N ALA A 147 12.59 2.72 -13.19
CA ALA A 147 12.03 2.71 -14.54
C ALA A 147 11.81 1.30 -15.10
N ALA A 148 12.64 0.34 -14.67
CA ALA A 148 12.49 -1.07 -15.03
C ALA A 148 11.23 -1.71 -14.42
N ASP A 149 10.66 -1.11 -13.37
CA ASP A 149 9.53 -1.66 -12.63
C ASP A 149 8.17 -1.16 -13.14
N PHE A 150 8.14 -0.14 -14.01
CA PHE A 150 6.90 0.39 -14.59
C PHE A 150 5.95 -0.67 -15.19
N PRO A 151 6.44 -1.72 -15.89
CA PRO A 151 5.55 -2.76 -16.41
C PRO A 151 4.74 -3.48 -15.34
N TRP A 152 5.16 -3.47 -14.07
CA TRP A 152 4.50 -4.16 -12.95
C TRP A 152 3.44 -3.30 -12.25
N LEU A 153 3.21 -2.07 -12.67
CA LEU A 153 2.10 -1.27 -12.15
C LEU A 153 0.76 -1.85 -12.61
N GLU A 154 0.03 -2.45 -11.67
CA GLU A 154 -1.27 -3.11 -11.93
C GLU A 154 -2.47 -2.15 -11.92
N ARG A 155 -2.30 -0.94 -11.38
CA ARG A 155 -3.39 0.04 -11.23
C ARG A 155 -2.92 1.46 -11.50
N THR A 156 -2.95 1.89 -12.76
CA THR A 156 -2.58 3.27 -13.15
C THR A 156 -3.75 4.25 -13.09
N SER A 157 -4.99 3.78 -12.90
CA SER A 157 -6.15 4.65 -12.74
C SER A 157 -6.13 5.33 -11.38
N THR A 158 -6.07 6.67 -11.40
CA THR A 158 -6.17 7.54 -10.22
C THR A 158 -7.58 8.13 -10.08
N GLN A 159 -8.62 7.43 -10.55
CA GLN A 159 -10.00 7.81 -10.23
C GLN A 159 -10.48 6.99 -9.04
N ALA A 160 -11.13 7.67 -8.09
CA ALA A 160 -11.71 7.07 -6.90
C ALA A 160 -13.11 6.51 -7.20
#